data_AF-A0A4Z2GHB5-F1
#
_entry.id   AF-A0A4Z2GHB5-F1
#
_cell.length_a   1.000
_cell.length_b   1.000
_cell.length_c   1.000
_cell.angle_alpha   90.00
_cell.angle_beta   90.00
_cell.angle_gamma   90.00
#
_symmetry.space_group_name_H-M   'P 1'
#
loop_
_entity.id
_entity.type
_entity.pdbx_description
1 polymer ?
#
loop_
_entity_poly.entity_id
_entity_poly.type
_entity_poly.pdbx_seq_one_letter_code
_entity_poly.pdbx_strand_id
1 'polypeptide(L)'
;MVGETEVKERPKSNPDYLMQLMNDRKVMSSLPNFSGIFTHLERLLDEEIGRVRKDMYNDTVNGGMFNGRDMEELPEAVGPVAQLQEKLYVPVKEYPDVSGRIHDL
;
A
#
# COMPACT_ATOMS: atom_id res chain seq x y z
N MET A 1 17.23 -31.17 -17.47
CA MET A 1 16.71 -31.02 -16.10
C MET A 1 16.32 -29.57 -15.94
N VAL A 2 15.03 -29.25 -16.11
CA VAL A 2 14.50 -27.93 -15.80
C VAL A 2 14.33 -27.91 -14.29
N GLY A 3 15.18 -27.16 -13.60
CA GLY A 3 15.06 -26.97 -12.16
C GLY A 3 13.73 -26.29 -11.89
N GLU A 4 12.86 -26.99 -11.18
CA GLU A 4 11.65 -26.42 -10.60
C GLU A 4 12.12 -25.25 -9.73
N THR A 5 11.89 -24.03 -10.19
CA THR A 5 12.12 -22.83 -9.37
C THR A 5 11.11 -22.89 -8.25
N GLU A 6 11.55 -23.36 -7.10
CA GLU A 6 10.82 -23.33 -5.85
C GLU A 6 10.27 -21.90 -5.66
N VAL A 7 8.95 -21.74 -5.79
CA VAL A 7 8.29 -20.46 -5.54
C VAL A 7 8.39 -20.25 -4.03
N LYS A 8 9.51 -19.64 -3.61
CA LYS A 8 9.74 -19.28 -2.23
C LYS A 8 8.53 -18.46 -1.77
N GLU A 9 7.75 -19.02 -0.85
CA GLU A 9 6.56 -18.36 -0.32
C GLU A 9 6.95 -16.94 0.11
N ARG A 10 6.17 -15.97 -0.37
CA ARG A 10 6.42 -14.57 -0.04
C ARG A 10 6.22 -14.37 1.48
N PRO A 11 7.00 -13.51 2.13
CA PRO A 11 6.85 -13.26 3.56
C PRO A 11 5.41 -12.86 3.91
N LYS A 12 4.88 -13.40 5.00
CA LYS A 12 3.53 -13.06 5.49
C LYS A 12 3.47 -11.57 5.83
N SER A 13 2.46 -10.88 5.31
CA SER A 13 2.18 -9.47 5.60
C SER A 13 1.81 -9.30 7.08
N ASN A 14 2.75 -8.82 7.90
CA ASN A 14 2.56 -8.63 9.34
C ASN A 14 3.28 -7.35 9.82
N PRO A 15 2.93 -6.83 11.02
CA PRO A 15 3.50 -5.58 11.53
C PRO A 15 5.03 -5.62 11.69
N ASP A 16 5.59 -6.73 12.16
CA ASP A 16 7.04 -6.87 12.39
C ASP A 16 7.82 -6.81 11.09
N TYR A 17 7.31 -7.47 10.06
CA TYR A 17 7.90 -7.44 8.72
C TYR A 17 7.80 -6.05 8.10
N LEU A 18 6.66 -5.36 8.25
CA LEU A 18 6.52 -3.97 7.80
C LEU A 18 7.54 -3.05 8.50
N MET A 19 7.75 -3.21 9.81
CA MET A 19 8.75 -2.43 10.54
C MET A 19 10.17 -2.67 10.01
N GLN A 20 10.53 -3.92 9.69
CA GLN A 20 11.82 -4.24 9.07
C GLN A 20 12.00 -3.51 7.74
N LEU A 21 10.99 -3.57 6.85
CA LEU A 21 11.04 -2.86 5.56
C LEU A 21 11.16 -1.34 5.72
N MET A 22 10.47 -0.74 6.71
CA MET A 22 10.59 0.68 6.98
C MET A 22 11.97 1.08 7.51
N ASN A 23 12.60 0.21 8.30
CA ASN A 23 13.99 0.42 8.74
C ASN A 23 14.96 0.32 7.57
N ASP A 24 14.81 -0.67 6.70
CA ASP A 24 15.62 -0.83 5.50
C ASP A 24 15.50 0.40 4.58
N ARG A 25 14.28 0.93 4.42
CA ARG A 25 14.03 2.17 3.65
C ARG A 25 14.79 3.33 4.23
N LYS A 26 14.72 3.51 5.55
CA LYS A 26 15.43 4.58 6.26
C LYS A 26 16.94 4.45 6.10
N VAL A 27 17.49 3.24 6.21
CA VAL A 27 18.93 2.99 6.02
C VAL A 27 19.33 3.30 4.58
N MET A 28 18.61 2.79 3.58
CA MET A 28 18.92 3.05 2.17
C MET A 28 18.89 4.54 1.82
N SER A 29 17.87 5.28 2.28
CA SER A 29 17.78 6.72 2.02
C SER A 29 18.83 7.54 2.79
N SER A 30 19.36 7.01 3.91
CA SER A 30 20.37 7.71 4.72
C SER A 30 21.79 7.60 4.17
N LEU A 31 22.05 6.64 3.28
CA LEU A 31 23.38 6.39 2.73
C LEU A 31 23.57 7.20 1.43
N PRO A 32 24.55 8.14 1.38
CA PRO A 32 24.75 9.03 0.23
C PRO A 32 25.14 8.30 -1.08
N ASN A 33 25.68 7.09 -0.97
CA ASN A 33 26.05 6.24 -2.12
C ASN A 33 24.97 5.20 -2.48
N PHE A 34 23.85 5.16 -1.76
CA PHE A 34 22.78 4.20 -2.01
C PHE A 34 21.56 4.91 -2.62
N SER A 35 21.25 6.09 -2.10
CA SER A 35 20.28 7.02 -2.67
C SER A 35 20.67 7.43 -4.09
N GLY A 36 19.86 7.04 -5.08
CA GLY A 36 20.06 7.38 -6.49
C GLY A 36 20.97 6.44 -7.29
N ILE A 37 21.74 5.56 -6.64
CA ILE A 37 22.55 4.54 -7.34
C ILE A 37 21.72 3.26 -7.56
N PHE A 38 20.97 2.84 -6.54
CA PHE A 38 20.15 1.62 -6.59
C PHE A 38 18.65 1.93 -6.70
N THR A 39 18.27 2.74 -7.69
CA THR A 39 16.87 3.16 -7.93
C THR A 39 15.90 1.99 -8.07
N HIS A 40 16.36 0.87 -8.64
CA HIS A 40 15.54 -0.34 -8.74
C HIS A 40 15.33 -1.04 -7.40
N LEU A 41 16.31 -1.02 -6.49
CA LEU A 41 16.14 -1.59 -5.15
C LEU A 41 15.18 -0.73 -4.32
N GLU A 42 15.27 0.60 -4.44
CA GLU A 42 14.34 1.54 -3.83
C GLU A 42 12.91 1.31 -4.31
N ARG A 43 12.70 1.18 -5.64
CA ARG A 43 11.38 0.85 -6.21
C ARG A 43 10.84 -0.48 -5.67
N LEU A 44 11.67 -1.52 -5.65
CA LEU A 44 11.25 -2.84 -5.16
C LEU A 44 10.85 -2.79 -3.67
N LEU A 45 11.58 -2.02 -2.86
CA LEU A 45 11.26 -1.86 -1.45
C LEU A 45 9.95 -1.08 -1.25
N ASP A 46 9.73 -0.01 -2.01
CA ASP A 46 8.50 0.77 -1.94
C ASP A 46 7.28 -0.06 -2.42
N GLU A 47 7.45 -0.88 -3.46
CA GLU A 47 6.42 -1.82 -3.92
C GLU A 47 6.09 -2.87 -2.84
N GLU A 48 7.10 -3.40 -2.15
CA GLU A 48 6.92 -4.37 -1.07
C GLU A 48 6.18 -3.76 0.12
N ILE A 49 6.58 -2.56 0.55
CA ILE A 49 5.90 -1.82 1.63
C ILE A 49 4.45 -1.53 1.24
N GLY A 50 4.21 -1.10 0.00
CA GLY A 50 2.88 -0.83 -0.53
C GLY A 50 2.00 -2.09 -0.51
N ARG A 51 2.54 -3.23 -0.94
CA ARG A 51 1.84 -4.52 -0.90
C ARG A 51 1.51 -4.93 0.54
N VAL A 52 2.48 -4.95 1.45
CA VAL A 52 2.27 -5.38 2.85
C VAL A 52 1.22 -4.52 3.54
N ARG A 53 1.26 -3.20 3.34
CA ARG A 53 0.23 -2.28 3.86
C ARG A 53 -1.15 -2.57 3.28
N LYS A 54 -1.24 -2.77 1.96
CA LYS A 54 -2.49 -3.09 1.28
C LYS A 54 -3.08 -4.40 1.78
N ASP A 55 -2.26 -5.44 1.92
CA ASP A 55 -2.69 -6.74 2.43
C ASP A 55 -3.21 -6.62 3.88
N MET A 56 -2.48 -5.93 4.76
CA MET A 56 -2.92 -5.70 6.15
C MET A 56 -4.24 -4.90 6.23
N TYR A 57 -4.44 -3.92 5.34
CA TYR A 57 -5.69 -3.15 5.31
C TYR A 57 -6.85 -3.98 4.74
N ASN A 58 -6.61 -4.74 3.67
CA ASN A 58 -7.62 -5.60 3.07
C ASN A 58 -8.06 -6.71 4.03
N ASP A 59 -7.14 -7.27 4.82
CA ASP A 59 -7.47 -8.27 5.83
C ASP A 59 -8.36 -7.70 6.95
N THR A 60 -8.18 -6.43 7.30
CA THR A 60 -8.87 -5.78 8.43
C THR A 60 -10.19 -5.09 8.05
N VAL A 61 -10.26 -4.43 6.88
CA VAL A 61 -11.43 -3.65 6.45
C VAL A 61 -12.47 -4.49 5.70
N ASN A 62 -12.06 -5.57 5.07
CA ASN A 62 -12.95 -6.38 4.24
C ASN A 62 -13.35 -7.73 4.85
N GLY A 63 -12.98 -8.01 6.10
CA GLY A 63 -13.37 -9.24 6.80
C GLY A 63 -13.01 -10.54 6.04
N GLY A 64 -11.95 -10.52 5.23
CA GLY A 64 -11.59 -11.64 4.34
C GLY A 64 -12.54 -11.89 3.16
N MET A 65 -13.56 -11.05 2.95
CA MET A 65 -14.53 -11.21 1.85
C MET A 65 -14.02 -10.65 0.52
N PHE A 66 -13.21 -9.59 0.53
CA PHE A 66 -12.58 -9.05 -0.67
C PHE A 66 -11.18 -9.66 -0.88
N ASN A 67 -11.15 -10.97 -1.10
CA ASN A 67 -9.94 -11.70 -1.49
C ASN A 67 -9.58 -11.41 -2.97
N GLY A 68 -9.26 -10.16 -3.32
CA GLY A 68 -8.63 -9.74 -4.58
C GLY A 68 -9.29 -10.13 -5.92
N ARG A 69 -10.36 -10.93 -5.91
CA ARG A 69 -11.02 -11.52 -7.07
C ARG A 69 -12.26 -10.76 -7.52
N ASP A 70 -12.76 -9.86 -6.67
CA ASP A 70 -13.88 -8.96 -6.98
C ASP A 70 -13.41 -7.50 -7.07
N MET A 71 -12.13 -7.26 -7.34
CA MET A 71 -11.68 -6.00 -7.93
C MET A 71 -12.12 -6.03 -9.39
N GLU A 72 -13.40 -5.78 -9.59
CA GLU A 72 -14.05 -5.71 -10.90
C GLU A 72 -13.23 -4.76 -11.77
N GLU A 73 -12.58 -5.32 -12.80
CA GLU A 73 -11.71 -4.56 -13.68
C GLU A 73 -12.53 -3.42 -14.28
N LEU A 74 -11.99 -2.19 -14.21
CA LEU A 74 -12.69 -1.04 -14.75
C LEU A 74 -12.99 -1.29 -16.23
N PRO A 75 -14.19 -0.92 -16.73
CA PRO A 75 -14.51 -1.07 -18.14
C PRO A 75 -13.54 -0.25 -18.98
N GLU A 76 -13.43 -0.61 -20.26
CA GLU A 76 -12.67 0.18 -21.22
C GLU A 76 -13.20 1.63 -21.23
N ALA A 77 -12.29 2.60 -21.23
CA ALA A 77 -12.66 3.99 -21.20
C ALA A 77 -13.41 4.37 -22.48
N VAL A 78 -14.63 4.89 -22.34
CA VAL A 78 -15.44 5.38 -23.47
C VAL A 78 -15.74 6.86 -23.28
N GLY A 79 -15.38 7.67 -24.28
CA GLY A 79 -15.70 9.10 -24.33
C GLY A 79 -14.57 10.02 -23.83
N PRO A 80 -14.85 11.32 -23.70
CA PRO A 80 -13.88 12.30 -23.21
C PRO A 80 -13.58 12.09 -21.71
N VAL A 81 -12.36 12.44 -21.30
CA VAL A 81 -11.95 12.36 -19.88
C VAL A 81 -12.83 13.28 -19.03
N ALA A 82 -13.46 12.72 -18.00
CA ALA A 82 -14.24 13.45 -17.01
C ALA A 82 -13.49 13.55 -15.68
N GLN A 83 -13.66 14.66 -14.96
CA GLN A 83 -13.19 14.83 -13.58
C GLN A 83 -14.41 14.76 -12.65
N LEU A 84 -14.37 13.84 -11.69
CA LEU A 84 -15.43 13.65 -10.68
C LEU A 84 -14.96 14.23 -9.34
N GLN A 85 -15.81 15.00 -8.66
CA GLN A 85 -15.53 15.57 -7.35
C GLN A 85 -16.71 15.34 -6.40
N GLU A 86 -16.45 14.69 -5.26
CA GLU A 86 -17.41 14.50 -4.17
C GLU A 86 -16.97 15.28 -2.93
N LYS A 87 -17.89 16.06 -2.33
CA LYS A 87 -17.63 16.78 -1.07
C LYS A 87 -18.20 15.98 0.09
N LEU A 88 -17.32 15.31 0.83
CA LEU A 88 -17.65 14.65 2.09
C LEU A 88 -17.52 15.65 3.25
N TYR A 89 -18.62 15.88 3.97
CA TYR A 89 -18.64 16.77 5.14
C TYR A 89 -18.41 15.97 6.43
N VAL A 90 -17.42 16.38 7.22
CA VAL A 90 -17.15 15.80 8.55
C VAL A 90 -18.20 16.32 9.55
N PRO A 91 -18.87 15.45 10.32
CA PRO A 91 -19.95 15.84 11.25
C PRO A 91 -19.41 16.46 12.56
N VAL A 92 -18.63 17.54 12.44
CA VAL A 92 -17.97 18.22 13.57
C VAL A 92 -18.94 18.84 14.59
N LYS A 93 -20.20 19.04 14.21
CA LYS A 93 -21.24 19.51 15.13
C LYS A 93 -21.69 18.43 16.11
N GLU A 94 -21.68 17.17 15.67
CA GLU A 94 -22.10 16.02 16.46
C GLU A 94 -20.90 15.40 17.20
N TYR A 95 -19.73 15.42 16.55
CA TYR A 95 -18.48 14.88 17.09
C TYR A 95 -17.34 15.90 16.93
N PRO A 96 -17.29 16.95 17.78
CA PRO A 96 -16.29 18.00 17.68
C PRO A 96 -14.85 17.47 17.79
N ASP A 97 -14.65 16.43 18.61
CA ASP A 97 -13.32 15.87 18.93
C ASP A 97 -12.79 14.87 17.87
N VAL A 98 -13.62 14.48 16.91
CA VAL A 98 -13.27 13.47 15.88
C VAL A 98 -12.47 14.08 14.73
N SER A 99 -12.52 15.40 14.55
CA SER A 99 -11.82 16.13 13.48
C SER A 99 -10.29 16.19 13.64
N GLY A 100 -9.78 16.10 14.87
CA GLY A 100 -8.35 16.18 15.17
C GLY A 100 -7.51 14.97 14.75
N ARG A 101 -8.11 13.88 14.26
CA ARG A 101 -7.38 12.65 13.87
C ARG A 101 -7.37 12.34 12.37
N ILE A 102 -8.11 13.09 11.55
CA ILE A 102 -8.22 12.81 10.11
C ILE A 102 -7.09 13.49 9.31
N HIS A 103 -6.35 14.42 9.93
CA HIS A 103 -5.23 15.13 9.29
C HIS A 103 -3.87 14.41 9.36
N ASP A 104 -3.76 13.33 10.15
CA ASP A 104 -2.50 12.62 10.45
C ASP A 104 -2.42 11.19 9.86
N LEU A 105 -3.36 10.81 8.98
CA LEU A 105 -3.32 9.59 8.15
C LEU A 105 -2.91 9.94 6.72
#